data_AF-A0A2H3I2B4-F1
#
_entry.id   AF-A0A2H3I2B4-F1
#
_cell.length_a   1.000
_cell.length_b   1.000
_cell.length_c   1.000
_cell.angle_alpha   90.00
_cell.angle_beta   90.00
_cell.angle_gamma   90.00
#
_symmetry.space_group_name_H-M   'P 1'
#
loop_
_entity.id
_entity.type
_entity.pdbx_description
1 polymer ?
#
loop_
_entity_poly.entity_id
_entity_poly.type
_entity_poly.pdbx_seq_one_letter_code
_entity_poly.pdbx_strand_id
1 'polypeptide(L)'
;MDTILFSDRLGFLTKGEDIAGLMKSLDTVLHLHTFLSVFPWLMPMIHFLHGILARNKEVYHQKFGNEKIKLKRQEAAVADETGPVCMVKKFIDAQRRKDDNKGITDWDISLNAGANIGAGSDTTAITLSSIVYFIYQNPDVLKKVRDEIEAAGLAPIPTFQAVQQLPYLQAVIKEVTRVNPASGLPLWREVPKGGAVLCGQYFPEGNAGSKLPTAANLSEKIVISRLGLDLELA
;
A
#
# COMPACT_ATOMS: atom_id res chain seq x y z
N MET A 1 -7.65 7.27 -1.40
CA MET A 1 -7.53 5.85 -1.85
C MET A 1 -8.90 5.38 -2.33
N ASP A 2 -9.89 5.48 -1.45
CA ASP A 2 -11.33 5.44 -1.71
C ASP A 2 -11.81 6.06 -3.03
N THR A 3 -11.43 7.30 -3.34
CA THR A 3 -11.86 7.97 -4.57
C THR A 3 -11.27 7.33 -5.84
N ILE A 4 -10.08 6.76 -5.77
CA ILE A 4 -9.46 6.06 -6.90
C ILE A 4 -10.10 4.68 -7.09
N LEU A 5 -10.37 3.99 -5.99
CA LEU A 5 -10.91 2.63 -6.00
C LEU A 5 -12.39 2.60 -6.40
N PHE A 6 -13.20 3.47 -5.80
CA PHE A 6 -14.66 3.48 -5.94
C PHE A 6 -15.22 4.75 -6.58
N SER A 7 -14.43 5.80 -6.84
CA SER A 7 -14.95 7.14 -7.19
C SER A 7 -15.93 7.69 -6.14
N ASP A 8 -15.73 7.30 -4.88
CA ASP A 8 -16.58 7.69 -3.76
C ASP A 8 -15.72 7.94 -2.52
N ARG A 9 -16.20 8.82 -1.62
CA ARG A 9 -15.56 9.09 -0.33
C ARG A 9 -16.16 8.16 0.72
N LEU A 10 -15.31 7.41 1.43
CA LEU A 10 -15.82 6.47 2.46
C LEU A 10 -16.42 7.18 3.68
N GLY A 11 -16.10 8.47 3.88
CA GLY A 11 -16.73 9.31 4.90
C GLY A 11 -15.99 9.37 6.24
N PHE A 12 -14.82 8.74 6.37
CA PHE A 12 -14.00 8.76 7.60
C PHE A 12 -13.77 10.18 8.13
N LEU A 13 -13.34 11.11 7.27
CA LEU A 13 -13.06 12.49 7.68
C LEU A 13 -14.33 13.31 7.97
N THR A 14 -15.46 12.98 7.34
CA THR A 14 -16.71 13.73 7.51
C THR A 14 -17.42 13.34 8.80
N LYS A 15 -17.39 12.04 9.15
CA LYS A 15 -18.06 11.53 10.35
C LYS A 15 -17.14 11.43 11.56
N GLY A 16 -15.83 11.40 11.37
CA GLY A 16 -14.85 11.28 12.46
C GLY A 16 -14.91 9.94 13.18
N GLU A 17 -15.47 8.90 12.55
CA GLU A 17 -15.67 7.57 13.14
C GLU A 17 -15.13 6.46 12.22
N ASP A 18 -14.88 5.28 12.79
CA ASP A 18 -14.51 4.09 12.02
C ASP A 18 -15.72 3.57 11.23
N ILE A 19 -15.78 3.93 9.95
CA ILE A 19 -16.89 3.59 9.06
C ILE A 19 -16.98 2.07 8.92
N ALA A 20 -18.12 1.53 9.36
CA ALA A 20 -18.43 0.11 9.31
C ALA A 20 -17.40 -0.80 10.02
N GLY A 21 -16.60 -0.26 10.95
CA GLY A 21 -15.56 -1.02 11.67
C GLY A 21 -14.40 -1.45 10.76
N LEU A 22 -14.16 -0.75 9.65
CA LEU A 22 -13.17 -1.12 8.65
C LEU A 22 -11.75 -1.04 9.21
N MET A 23 -11.41 0.02 9.95
CA MET A 23 -10.08 0.16 10.57
C MET A 23 -9.85 -0.97 11.58
N LYS A 24 -10.82 -1.22 12.46
CA LYS A 24 -10.74 -2.33 13.42
C LYS A 24 -10.60 -3.69 12.74
N SER A 25 -11.31 -3.90 11.63
CA SER A 25 -11.21 -5.14 10.86
C SER A 25 -9.84 -5.31 10.21
N LEU A 26 -9.26 -4.24 9.64
CA LEU A 26 -7.93 -4.28 9.03
C LEU A 26 -6.86 -4.59 10.08
N ASP A 27 -6.92 -3.89 11.21
CA ASP A 27 -6.00 -4.07 12.32
C ASP A 27 -6.01 -5.51 12.85
N THR A 28 -7.20 -6.08 13.06
CA THR A 28 -7.36 -7.47 13.51
C THR A 28 -6.77 -8.47 12.51
N VAL A 29 -7.02 -8.26 11.21
CA VAL A 29 -6.54 -9.14 10.13
C VAL A 29 -5.03 -9.08 10.02
N LEU A 30 -4.45 -7.88 10.12
CA LEU A 30 -3.01 -7.69 10.01
C LEU A 30 -2.26 -8.24 11.22
N HIS A 31 -2.80 -8.10 12.43
CA HIS A 31 -2.26 -8.76 13.61
C HIS A 31 -2.25 -10.28 13.44
N LEU A 32 -3.38 -10.86 13.02
CA LEU A 32 -3.45 -12.30 12.74
C LEU A 32 -2.44 -12.71 11.67
N HIS A 33 -2.37 -11.99 10.55
CA HIS A 33 -1.45 -12.29 9.46
C HIS A 33 0.01 -12.16 9.90
N THR A 34 0.35 -11.20 10.76
CA THR A 34 1.69 -11.05 11.32
C THR A 34 2.11 -12.31 12.08
N PHE A 35 1.26 -12.84 12.97
CA PHE A 35 1.58 -14.08 13.69
C PHE A 35 1.63 -15.31 12.78
N LEU A 36 0.73 -15.40 11.80
CA LEU A 36 0.67 -16.55 10.89
C LEU A 36 1.81 -16.57 9.87
N SER A 37 2.24 -15.41 9.39
CA SER A 37 3.31 -15.28 8.39
C SER A 37 4.69 -15.68 8.93
N VAL A 38 4.90 -15.62 10.24
CA VAL A 38 6.15 -16.08 10.88
C VAL A 38 6.28 -17.61 10.81
N PHE A 39 5.16 -18.33 10.72
CA PHE A 39 5.12 -19.78 10.69
C PHE A 39 4.40 -20.31 9.43
N PRO A 40 4.98 -20.14 8.22
CA PRO A 40 4.33 -20.56 6.96
C PRO A 40 3.92 -22.04 6.93
N TRP A 41 4.66 -22.90 7.65
CA TRP A 41 4.36 -24.33 7.77
C TRP A 41 3.08 -24.63 8.57
N LEU A 42 2.58 -23.68 9.35
CA LEU A 42 1.32 -23.80 10.09
C LEU A 42 0.10 -23.48 9.20
N MET A 43 0.31 -22.80 8.07
CA MET A 43 -0.77 -22.39 7.16
C MET A 43 -1.61 -23.56 6.62
N PRO A 44 -1.03 -24.70 6.16
CA PRO A 44 -1.83 -25.83 5.70
C PRO A 44 -2.74 -26.40 6.79
N MET A 45 -2.26 -26.48 8.04
CA MET A 45 -3.06 -26.93 9.18
C MET A 45 -4.19 -25.96 9.49
N ILE A 46 -3.93 -24.65 9.44
CA ILE A 46 -4.96 -23.63 9.69
C ILE A 46 -6.02 -23.64 8.59
N HIS A 47 -5.63 -23.80 7.32
CA HIS A 47 -6.58 -23.93 6.22
C HIS A 47 -7.42 -25.19 6.33
N PHE A 48 -6.81 -26.32 6.73
CA PHE A 48 -7.52 -27.57 7.01
C PHE A 48 -8.53 -27.40 8.16
N LEU A 49 -8.11 -26.82 9.27
CA LEU A 49 -8.97 -26.55 10.43
C LEU A 49 -10.08 -25.56 10.09
N HIS A 50 -9.79 -24.48 9.36
CA HIS A 50 -10.81 -23.57 8.85
C HIS A 50 -11.79 -24.28 7.91
N GLY A 51 -11.33 -25.13 7.00
CA GLY A 51 -12.22 -25.89 6.11
C GLY A 51 -13.21 -26.79 6.85
N ILE A 52 -12.86 -27.24 8.06
CA ILE A 52 -13.70 -28.09 8.91
C ILE A 52 -14.57 -27.26 9.86
N LEU A 53 -14.05 -26.17 10.43
CA LEU A 53 -14.69 -25.39 11.49
C LEU A 53 -15.41 -24.12 11.00
N ALA A 54 -15.09 -23.61 9.82
CA ALA A 54 -15.63 -22.34 9.35
C ALA A 54 -17.08 -22.50 8.88
N ARG A 55 -18.02 -22.07 9.73
CA ARG A 55 -19.28 -21.50 9.25
C ARG A 55 -18.95 -20.20 8.52
N ASN A 56 -19.16 -20.16 7.21
CA ASN A 56 -19.00 -18.99 6.33
C ASN A 56 -19.45 -17.68 6.98
N LYS A 57 -18.55 -17.00 7.69
CA LYS A 57 -18.72 -15.61 8.13
C LYS A 57 -17.72 -14.79 7.35
N GLU A 58 -18.20 -14.30 6.22
CA GLU A 58 -17.53 -13.31 5.38
C GLU A 58 -16.97 -12.18 6.27
N VAL A 59 -15.67 -11.90 6.17
CA VAL A 59 -15.02 -10.89 7.01
C VAL A 59 -15.57 -9.51 6.63
N TYR A 60 -15.82 -8.64 7.62
CA TYR A 60 -16.56 -7.38 7.40
C TYR A 60 -15.95 -6.44 6.34
N HIS A 61 -14.63 -6.41 6.20
CA HIS A 61 -13.97 -5.65 5.13
C HIS A 61 -14.27 -6.22 3.72
N GLN A 62 -14.43 -7.54 3.59
CA GLN A 62 -14.87 -8.17 2.34
C GLN A 62 -16.33 -7.86 2.06
N LYS A 63 -17.21 -7.90 3.08
CA LYS A 63 -18.62 -7.49 2.93
C LYS A 63 -18.74 -6.06 2.41
N PHE A 64 -18.00 -5.14 3.03
CA PHE A 64 -18.01 -3.73 2.62
C PHE A 64 -17.52 -3.56 1.17
N GLY A 65 -16.41 -4.23 0.82
CA GLY A 65 -15.90 -4.24 -0.56
C GLY A 65 -16.91 -4.82 -1.56
N ASN A 66 -17.53 -5.95 -1.22
CA ASN A 66 -18.51 -6.65 -2.06
C ASN A 66 -19.77 -5.81 -2.28
N GLU A 67 -20.28 -5.14 -1.24
CA GLU A 67 -21.42 -4.22 -1.37
C GLU A 67 -21.08 -3.03 -2.27
N LYS A 68 -19.90 -2.42 -2.12
CA LYS A 68 -19.45 -1.34 -3.02
C LYS A 68 -19.27 -1.82 -4.47
N ILE A 69 -18.75 -3.03 -4.68
CA ILE A 69 -18.63 -3.62 -6.02
C ILE A 69 -20.01 -3.86 -6.64
N LYS A 70 -20.99 -4.38 -5.89
CA LYS A 70 -22.38 -4.55 -6.37
C LYS A 70 -23.00 -3.23 -6.79
N LEU A 71 -22.88 -2.20 -5.96
CA LEU A 71 -23.38 -0.85 -6.27
C LEU A 71 -22.72 -0.32 -7.55
N LYS A 72 -21.40 -0.47 -7.68
CA LYS A 72 -20.67 -0.03 -8.89
C LYS A 72 -21.06 -0.82 -10.14
N ARG A 73 -21.42 -2.11 -10.02
CA ARG A 73 -21.95 -2.89 -11.14
C ARG A 73 -23.31 -2.37 -11.61
N GLN A 74 -24.18 -1.98 -10.67
CA GLN A 74 -25.47 -1.39 -10.98
C GLN A 74 -25.30 -0.04 -11.67
N GLU A 75 -24.40 0.82 -11.16
CA GLU A 75 -24.07 2.11 -11.79
C GLU A 75 -23.43 1.94 -13.18
N ALA A 76 -22.51 0.98 -13.35
CA ALA A 76 -21.85 0.68 -14.62
C ALA A 76 -22.75 -0.03 -15.65
N ALA A 77 -23.98 -0.40 -15.28
CA ALA A 77 -25.01 -0.84 -16.22
C ALA A 77 -25.83 0.35 -16.78
N VAL A 78 -25.76 1.52 -16.14
CA VAL A 78 -26.60 2.69 -16.42
C VAL A 78 -25.78 3.89 -16.93
N ALA A 79 -24.49 3.97 -16.57
CA ALA A 79 -23.67 5.16 -16.83
C ALA A 79 -23.01 5.19 -18.22
N ASP A 80 -23.16 6.33 -18.88
CA ASP A 80 -22.42 6.73 -20.09
C ASP A 80 -20.91 6.96 -19.78
N GLU A 81 -20.04 6.84 -20.78
CA GLU A 81 -18.57 6.68 -20.63
C GLU A 81 -17.81 7.92 -20.11
N THR A 82 -18.49 9.02 -19.81
CA THR A 82 -17.91 10.38 -19.72
C THR A 82 -17.41 10.81 -18.34
N GLY A 83 -17.21 9.89 -17.39
CA GLY A 83 -16.73 10.18 -16.02
C GLY A 83 -15.38 9.57 -15.65
N PRO A 84 -14.67 10.09 -14.61
CA PRO A 84 -13.41 9.53 -14.14
C PRO A 84 -13.58 8.05 -13.76
N VAL A 85 -12.84 7.18 -14.46
CA VAL A 85 -13.00 5.73 -14.36
C VAL A 85 -12.31 5.23 -13.09
N CYS A 86 -13.10 4.77 -12.12
CA CYS A 86 -12.56 4.10 -10.93
C CYS A 86 -11.96 2.73 -11.25
N MET A 87 -11.05 2.27 -10.40
CA MET A 87 -10.36 0.99 -10.60
C MET A 87 -11.33 -0.20 -10.68
N VAL A 88 -12.39 -0.22 -9.85
CA VAL A 88 -13.41 -1.27 -9.90
C VAL A 88 -14.15 -1.30 -11.25
N LYS A 89 -14.46 -0.14 -11.84
CA LYS A 89 -15.07 -0.05 -13.17
C LYS A 89 -14.15 -0.66 -14.24
N LYS A 90 -12.84 -0.39 -14.19
CA LYS A 90 -11.86 -1.00 -15.11
C LYS A 90 -11.83 -2.52 -15.01
N PHE A 91 -11.92 -3.09 -13.80
CA PHE A 91 -12.00 -4.54 -13.63
C PHE A 91 -13.30 -5.14 -14.20
N ILE A 92 -14.43 -4.47 -14.00
CA ILE A 92 -15.72 -4.88 -14.57
C ILE A 92 -15.67 -4.83 -16.11
N ASP A 93 -15.11 -3.76 -16.68
CA ASP A 93 -14.99 -3.61 -18.13
C ASP A 93 -14.04 -4.66 -18.72
N ALA A 94 -12.92 -4.97 -18.04
CA ALA A 94 -12.01 -6.03 -18.43
C ALA A 94 -12.68 -7.43 -18.36
N GLN A 95 -13.50 -7.68 -17.34
CA GLN A 95 -14.32 -8.89 -17.24
C GLN A 95 -15.30 -9.02 -18.42
N ARG A 96 -15.90 -7.91 -18.88
CA ARG A 96 -16.85 -7.88 -20.01
C ARG A 96 -16.19 -8.16 -21.36
N ARG A 97 -14.95 -7.68 -21.57
CA ARG A 97 -14.23 -7.84 -22.86
C ARG A 97 -13.86 -9.28 -23.20
N LYS A 98 -13.76 -10.18 -22.21
CA LYS A 98 -13.39 -11.60 -22.39
C LYS A 98 -12.12 -11.82 -23.25
N ASP A 99 -11.21 -10.85 -23.30
CA ASP A 99 -10.14 -10.79 -24.29
C ASP A 99 -9.04 -11.85 -24.11
N ASP A 100 -8.98 -12.56 -22.98
CA ASP A 100 -7.98 -13.59 -22.74
C ASP A 100 -8.58 -14.78 -21.99
N ASN A 101 -8.11 -16.00 -22.30
CA ASN A 101 -8.50 -17.31 -21.72
C ASN A 101 -8.31 -17.44 -20.18
N LYS A 102 -8.10 -16.33 -19.46
CA LYS A 102 -8.07 -16.19 -18.00
C LYS A 102 -9.08 -15.10 -17.61
N GLY A 103 -10.37 -15.42 -17.70
CA GLY A 103 -11.43 -14.46 -17.36
C GLY A 103 -11.29 -13.96 -15.92
N ILE A 104 -11.40 -12.64 -15.72
CA ILE A 104 -11.43 -12.04 -14.38
C ILE A 104 -12.71 -12.48 -13.68
N THR A 105 -12.56 -13.18 -12.56
CA THR A 105 -13.69 -13.64 -11.75
C THR A 105 -14.16 -12.55 -10.78
N ASP A 106 -15.38 -12.66 -10.27
CA ASP A 106 -15.86 -11.76 -9.22
C ASP A 106 -14.99 -11.83 -7.96
N TRP A 107 -14.45 -13.02 -7.68
CA TRP A 107 -13.48 -13.22 -6.62
C TRP A 107 -12.22 -12.38 -6.83
N ASP A 108 -11.69 -12.33 -8.06
CA ASP A 108 -10.50 -11.53 -8.37
C ASP A 108 -10.76 -10.03 -8.14
N ILE A 109 -11.94 -9.54 -8.52
CA ILE A 109 -12.30 -8.12 -8.32
C ILE A 109 -12.40 -7.81 -6.83
N SER A 110 -13.08 -8.66 -6.06
CA SER A 110 -13.21 -8.51 -4.60
C SER A 110 -11.87 -8.59 -3.89
N LEU A 111 -11.02 -9.55 -4.27
CA LEU A 111 -9.68 -9.72 -3.72
C LEU A 111 -8.81 -8.50 -4.00
N ASN A 112 -8.78 -8.01 -5.25
CA ASN A 112 -7.99 -6.84 -5.62
C ASN A 112 -8.50 -5.56 -4.94
N ALA A 113 -9.82 -5.38 -4.80
CA ALA A 113 -10.39 -4.25 -4.08
C ALA A 113 -10.01 -4.27 -2.59
N GLY A 114 -10.14 -5.43 -1.93
CA GLY A 114 -9.73 -5.61 -0.54
C GLY A 114 -8.23 -5.40 -0.33
N ALA A 115 -7.39 -5.97 -1.20
CA ALA A 115 -5.94 -5.81 -1.16
C ALA A 115 -5.52 -4.34 -1.29
N ASN A 116 -6.16 -3.58 -2.18
CA ASN A 116 -5.89 -2.15 -2.33
C ASN A 116 -6.28 -1.34 -1.09
N ILE A 117 -7.43 -1.64 -0.48
CA ILE A 117 -7.85 -0.98 0.77
C ILE A 117 -6.81 -1.23 1.86
N GLY A 118 -6.40 -2.49 2.07
CA GLY A 118 -5.42 -2.84 3.10
C GLY A 118 -4.04 -2.24 2.81
N ALA A 119 -3.48 -2.50 1.63
CA ALA A 119 -2.13 -2.04 1.28
C ALA A 119 -2.01 -0.52 1.23
N GLY A 120 -3.02 0.18 0.69
CA GLY A 120 -3.00 1.62 0.53
C GLY A 120 -3.29 2.41 1.80
N SER A 121 -4.10 1.87 2.73
CA SER A 121 -4.50 2.63 3.92
C SER A 121 -3.39 2.65 4.97
N ASP A 122 -2.89 1.49 5.36
CA ASP A 122 -1.97 1.39 6.50
C ASP A 122 -0.58 1.92 6.17
N THR A 123 -0.07 1.61 4.98
CA THR A 123 1.27 2.08 4.57
C THR A 123 1.33 3.60 4.47
N THR A 124 0.27 4.23 3.95
CA THR A 124 0.20 5.69 3.85
C THR A 124 -0.03 6.34 5.20
N ALA A 125 -0.86 5.75 6.08
CA ALA A 125 -1.08 6.23 7.44
C ALA A 125 0.21 6.19 8.27
N ILE A 126 0.97 5.10 8.21
CA ILE A 126 2.27 4.96 8.89
C ILE A 126 3.26 5.99 8.33
N THR A 127 3.36 6.10 7.00
CA THR A 127 4.29 7.04 6.35
C THR A 127 3.98 8.49 6.76
N LEU A 128 2.70 8.91 6.67
CA LEU A 128 2.29 10.26 7.01
C LEU A 128 2.51 10.58 8.49
N SER A 129 2.11 9.67 9.38
CA SER A 129 2.32 9.82 10.82
C SER A 129 3.80 9.95 11.16
N SER A 130 4.65 9.17 10.48
CA SER A 130 6.10 9.24 10.64
C SER A 130 6.67 10.57 10.18
N ILE A 131 6.22 11.07 9.02
CA ILE A 131 6.68 12.36 8.49
C ILE A 131 6.36 13.48 9.49
N VAL A 132 5.12 13.53 9.98
CA VAL A 132 4.73 14.52 10.99
C VAL A 132 5.57 14.37 12.26
N TYR A 133 5.71 13.14 12.77
CA TYR A 133 6.51 12.87 13.97
C TYR A 133 7.95 13.36 13.85
N PHE A 134 8.67 12.97 12.79
CA PHE A 134 10.07 13.35 12.59
C PHE A 134 10.25 14.84 12.32
N ILE A 135 9.32 15.49 11.63
CA ILE A 135 9.35 16.95 11.45
C ILE A 135 9.22 17.65 12.81
N TYR A 136 8.26 17.26 13.65
CA TYR A 136 8.03 17.92 14.94
C TYR A 136 9.13 17.64 15.97
N GLN A 137 9.81 16.50 15.88
CA GLN A 137 10.96 16.20 16.72
C GLN A 137 12.23 16.97 16.35
N ASN A 138 12.27 17.60 15.17
CA ASN A 138 13.45 18.33 14.68
C ASN A 138 13.06 19.79 14.34
N PRO A 139 13.16 20.72 15.30
CA PRO A 139 12.72 22.11 15.12
C PRO A 139 13.35 22.81 13.90
N ASP A 140 14.61 22.53 13.59
CA ASP A 140 15.29 23.08 12.42
C ASP A 140 14.70 22.57 11.09
N VAL A 141 14.31 21.30 11.05
CA VAL A 141 13.65 20.70 9.88
C VAL A 141 12.25 21.30 9.73
N LEU A 142 11.49 21.42 10.82
CA LEU A 142 10.18 22.06 10.82
C LEU A 142 10.26 23.50 10.30
N LYS A 143 11.23 24.29 10.76
CA LYS A 143 11.44 25.66 10.29
C LYS A 143 11.70 25.68 8.78
N LYS A 144 12.67 24.90 8.29
CA LYS A 144 13.02 24.86 6.86
C LYS A 144 11.86 24.40 5.97
N VAL A 145 11.08 23.41 6.40
CA VAL A 145 9.88 22.97 5.64
C VAL A 145 8.84 24.08 5.58
N ARG A 146 8.59 24.77 6.69
CA ARG A 146 7.65 25.91 6.72
C ARG A 146 8.12 27.05 5.82
N ASP A 147 9.38 27.45 5.96
CA ASP A 147 9.98 28.52 5.14
C ASP A 147 9.88 28.19 3.65
N GLU A 148 10.12 26.94 3.24
CA GLU A 148 9.98 26.49 1.85
C GLU A 148 8.52 26.55 1.36
N ILE A 149 7.57 26.09 2.17
CA ILE A 149 6.13 26.11 1.82
C ILE A 149 5.61 27.54 1.71
N GLU A 150 6.01 28.42 2.63
CA GLU A 150 5.62 29.84 2.63
C GLU A 150 6.21 30.57 1.42
N ALA A 151 7.50 30.36 1.12
CA ALA A 151 8.17 30.95 -0.03
C ALA A 151 7.58 30.50 -1.37
N ALA A 152 7.03 29.29 -1.44
CA ALA A 152 6.41 28.76 -2.65
C ALA A 152 5.08 29.43 -3.04
N GLY A 153 4.44 30.19 -2.13
CA GLY A 153 3.22 30.95 -2.44
C GLY A 153 2.06 30.07 -2.92
N LEU A 154 1.93 28.87 -2.37
CA LEU A 154 0.96 27.88 -2.80
C LEU A 154 -0.49 28.31 -2.53
N ALA A 155 -1.43 27.87 -3.36
CA ALA A 155 -2.86 28.00 -3.10
C ALA A 155 -3.26 27.25 -1.80
N PRO A 156 -4.36 27.64 -1.13
CA PRO A 156 -4.81 26.97 0.11
C PRO A 156 -4.98 25.45 -0.03
N ILE A 157 -5.39 24.99 -1.22
CA ILE A 157 -5.37 23.59 -1.61
C ILE A 157 -4.41 23.48 -2.80
N PRO A 158 -3.13 23.13 -2.58
CA PRO A 158 -2.16 23.09 -3.66
C PRO A 158 -2.41 21.89 -4.58
N THR A 159 -2.03 22.03 -5.84
CA THR A 159 -2.03 20.90 -6.78
C THR A 159 -0.89 19.96 -6.44
N PHE A 160 -1.05 18.68 -6.81
CA PHE A 160 0.01 17.69 -6.63
C PHE A 160 1.31 18.12 -7.32
N GLN A 161 1.22 18.65 -8.54
CA GLN A 161 2.39 19.12 -9.30
C GLN A 161 3.11 20.27 -8.59
N ALA A 162 2.39 21.20 -7.96
CA ALA A 162 2.99 22.31 -7.25
C ALA A 162 3.77 21.83 -6.01
N VAL A 163 3.20 20.92 -5.22
CA VAL A 163 3.88 20.36 -4.03
C VAL A 163 5.10 19.51 -4.40
N GLN A 164 5.09 18.86 -5.57
CA GLN A 164 6.26 18.11 -6.05
C GLN A 164 7.47 18.99 -6.35
N GLN A 165 7.29 20.30 -6.55
CA GLN A 165 8.39 21.25 -6.80
C GLN A 165 9.08 21.74 -5.52
N LEU A 166 8.72 21.22 -4.35
CA LEU A 166 9.33 21.59 -3.06
C LEU A 166 10.49 20.65 -2.70
N PRO A 167 11.75 20.95 -3.10
CA PRO A 167 12.85 20.00 -3.01
C PRO A 167 13.17 19.56 -1.58
N TYR A 168 13.08 20.45 -0.59
CA TYR A 168 13.38 20.13 0.80
C TYR A 168 12.28 19.24 1.40
N LEU A 169 11.01 19.53 1.15
CA LEU A 169 9.91 18.64 1.51
C LEU A 169 10.07 17.25 0.87
N GLN A 170 10.44 17.17 -0.40
CA GLN A 170 10.72 15.89 -1.06
C GLN A 170 11.90 15.14 -0.41
N ALA A 171 12.95 15.86 0.01
CA ALA A 171 14.08 15.29 0.72
C ALA A 171 13.67 14.74 2.10
N VAL A 172 12.85 15.48 2.85
CA VAL A 172 12.31 15.04 4.15
C VAL A 172 11.45 13.79 4.00
N ILE A 173 10.55 13.73 3.01
CA ILE A 173 9.73 12.54 2.75
C ILE A 173 10.62 11.32 2.45
N LYS A 174 11.64 11.49 1.60
CA LYS A 174 12.60 10.42 1.27
C LYS A 174 13.39 9.95 2.49
N GLU A 175 13.83 10.88 3.33
CA GLU A 175 14.63 10.54 4.50
C GLU A 175 13.80 9.84 5.58
N VAL A 176 12.58 10.31 5.82
CA VAL A 176 11.67 9.66 6.76
C VAL A 176 11.32 8.25 6.30
N THR A 177 11.02 8.06 5.01
CA THR A 177 10.73 6.72 4.46
C THR A 177 11.95 5.80 4.40
N ARG A 178 13.16 6.37 4.39
CA ARG A 178 14.41 5.61 4.54
C ARG A 178 14.57 5.09 5.97
N VAL A 179 14.41 5.97 6.97
CA VAL A 179 14.62 5.65 8.40
C VAL A 179 13.47 4.82 8.98
N ASN A 180 12.23 5.15 8.60
CA ASN A 180 11.03 4.44 9.03
C ASN A 180 10.19 3.99 7.83
N PRO A 181 10.61 2.91 7.14
CA PRO A 181 9.82 2.36 6.04
C PRO A 181 8.51 1.78 6.58
N ALA A 182 7.39 2.09 5.92
CA ALA A 182 6.07 1.57 6.33
C ALA A 182 5.95 0.04 6.25
N SER A 183 6.84 -0.61 5.50
CA SER A 183 6.97 -2.07 5.46
C SER A 183 8.38 -2.46 5.87
N GLY A 184 8.49 -3.12 7.04
CA GLY A 184 9.77 -3.58 7.57
C GLY A 184 10.29 -4.87 6.92
N LEU A 185 9.40 -5.67 6.32
CA LEU A 185 9.73 -6.92 5.64
C LEU A 185 9.42 -6.83 4.15
N PRO A 186 10.34 -7.27 3.27
CA PRO A 186 10.10 -7.32 1.84
C PRO A 186 9.08 -8.42 1.51
N LEU A 187 8.41 -8.29 0.36
CA LEU A 187 7.66 -9.41 -0.20
C LEU A 187 8.61 -10.52 -0.65
N TRP A 188 8.25 -11.76 -0.32
CA TRP A 188 9.02 -12.94 -0.70
C TRP A 188 9.09 -13.09 -2.22
N ARG A 189 10.31 -13.29 -2.73
CA ARG A 189 10.54 -13.60 -4.15
C ARG A 189 10.93 -15.06 -4.25
N GLU A 190 10.32 -15.76 -5.20
CA GLU A 190 10.65 -17.13 -5.55
C GLU A 190 11.55 -17.13 -6.79
N VAL A 191 12.60 -17.95 -6.77
CA VAL A 191 13.49 -18.13 -7.92
C VAL A 191 12.74 -18.93 -9.00
N PRO A 192 12.70 -18.45 -10.26
CA PRO A 192 11.98 -19.11 -11.33
C PRO A 192 12.57 -20.48 -11.67
N LYS A 193 11.82 -21.25 -12.48
CA LYS A 193 12.25 -22.57 -12.96
C LYS A 193 13.60 -22.49 -13.67
N GLY A 194 14.51 -23.41 -13.34
CA GLY A 194 15.88 -23.44 -13.86
C GLY A 194 16.91 -22.62 -13.07
N GLY A 195 16.48 -21.93 -12.01
CA GLY A 195 17.36 -21.10 -11.18
C GLY A 195 17.65 -19.72 -11.79
N ALA A 196 18.39 -18.89 -11.06
CA ALA A 196 18.76 -17.54 -11.51
C ALA A 196 20.18 -17.17 -11.08
N VAL A 197 20.93 -16.49 -11.95
CA VAL A 197 22.22 -15.90 -11.60
C VAL A 197 22.02 -14.43 -11.25
N LEU A 198 22.27 -14.05 -10.00
CA LEU A 198 22.18 -12.67 -9.52
C LEU A 198 23.56 -12.26 -8.97
N CYS A 199 24.11 -11.17 -9.49
CA CYS A 199 25.44 -10.67 -9.10
C CYS A 199 26.55 -11.75 -9.15
N GLY A 200 26.51 -12.62 -10.17
CA GLY A 200 27.48 -13.72 -10.32
C GLY A 200 27.26 -14.92 -9.41
N GLN A 201 26.23 -14.91 -8.56
CA GLN A 201 25.87 -16.04 -7.70
C GLN A 201 24.65 -16.77 -8.25
N TYR A 202 24.72 -18.11 -8.31
CA TYR A 202 23.61 -18.95 -8.74
C TYR A 202 22.67 -19.26 -7.57
N PHE A 203 21.37 -19.05 -7.79
CA PHE A 203 20.30 -19.38 -6.87
C PHE A 203 19.47 -20.53 -7.47
N PRO A 204 19.27 -21.64 -6.73
CA PRO A 204 18.48 -22.77 -7.21
C PRO A 204 16.98 -22.42 -7.25
N GLU A 205 16.24 -23.13 -8.11
CA GLU A 205 14.78 -23.06 -8.19
C GLU A 205 14.12 -23.30 -6.82
N GLY A 206 13.02 -22.60 -6.55
CA GLY A 206 12.22 -22.79 -5.33
C GLY A 206 12.81 -22.15 -4.06
N ASN A 207 14.00 -21.56 -4.12
CA ASN A 207 14.50 -20.76 -3.00
C ASN A 207 13.71 -19.44 -2.90
N ALA A 208 13.13 -19.19 -1.72
CA ALA A 208 12.52 -17.92 -1.37
C ALA A 208 13.58 -16.98 -0.80
N GLY A 209 13.95 -15.93 -1.54
CA GLY A 209 14.94 -14.94 -1.12
C GLY A 209 14.32 -13.56 -0.99
N SER A 210 14.57 -12.86 0.11
CA SER A 210 14.13 -11.47 0.28
C SER A 210 15.15 -10.66 1.07
N LYS A 211 15.50 -9.46 0.59
CA LYS A 211 16.39 -8.54 1.32
C LYS A 211 15.56 -7.61 2.20
N LEU A 212 15.85 -7.54 3.50
CA LEU A 212 15.21 -6.61 4.42
C LEU A 212 15.41 -5.14 3.96
N PRO A 213 14.34 -4.39 3.64
CA PRO A 213 14.44 -2.98 3.27
C PRO A 213 15.15 -2.16 4.35
N THR A 214 14.84 -2.40 5.63
CA THR A 214 15.46 -1.71 6.76
C THR A 214 16.97 -1.90 6.82
N ALA A 215 17.46 -3.12 6.57
CA ALA A 215 18.90 -3.40 6.56
C ALA A 215 19.62 -2.73 5.36
N ALA A 216 18.94 -2.61 4.21
CA ALA A 216 19.48 -1.89 3.06
C ALA A 216 19.45 -0.36 3.26
N ASN A 217 18.39 0.16 3.86
CA ASN A 217 18.17 1.59 4.05
C ASN A 217 19.03 2.20 5.15
N LEU A 218 19.41 1.41 6.17
CA LEU A 218 20.30 1.83 7.27
C LEU A 218 21.78 1.52 6.99
N SER A 219 22.11 0.90 5.87
CA SER A 219 23.50 0.65 5.48
C SER A 219 24.17 1.95 5.04
N GLU A 220 25.14 2.43 5.82
CA GLU A 220 25.92 3.65 5.52
C GLU A 220 26.51 3.64 4.11
N LYS A 221 26.97 2.47 3.63
CA LYS A 221 27.53 2.29 2.28
C LYS A 221 26.55 2.61 1.16
N ILE A 222 25.25 2.44 1.38
CA ILE A 222 24.18 2.69 0.39
C ILE A 222 23.65 4.13 0.51
N VAL A 223 23.64 4.68 1.73
CA VAL A 223 23.17 6.04 2.01
C VAL A 223 24.08 7.08 1.37
N ILE A 224 25.40 6.94 1.53
CA ILE A 224 26.39 7.86 0.97
C ILE A 224 26.35 7.86 -0.57
N SER A 225 26.22 6.68 -1.19
CA SER A 225 26.18 6.58 -2.66
C SER A 225 24.91 7.12 -3.30
N ARG A 226 23.78 7.20 -2.56
CA ARG A 226 22.49 7.68 -3.09
C ARG A 226 22.25 9.17 -2.89
N LEU A 227 22.92 9.79 -1.92
CA LEU A 227 22.75 11.22 -1.64
C LEU A 227 23.72 12.11 -2.41
N GLY A 228 24.73 11.56 -3.10
CA GLY A 228 25.72 12.37 -3.84
C GLY A 228 26.46 13.37 -2.95
N LEU A 229 26.48 13.11 -1.65
CA LEU A 229 27.14 13.93 -0.63
C LEU A 229 28.44 13.21 -0.27
N ASP A 230 29.52 13.63 -0.91
CA ASP A 230 30.88 13.45 -0.39
C ASP A 230 31.01 14.27 0.90
N LEU A 231 30.43 13.76 1.99
CA LEU A 231 30.75 14.22 3.33
C LEU A 231 31.91 13.36 3.81
N GLU A 232 33.12 13.85 3.58
CA GLU A 232 34.32 13.42 4.30
C GLU A 232 34.03 13.55 5.80
N LEU A 233 33.85 12.40 6.47
CA LEU A 233 33.84 12.33 7.92
C LEU A 233 35.30 12.39 8.40
N ALA A 234 35.64 13.50 9.06
CA ALA A 234 36.78 13.61 9.95
C ALA A 234 36.54 12.83 11.26
#